data_AF-A0A9C6TF57-F1
#
_entry.id   AF-A0A9C6TF57-F1
#
_cell.length_a   1.000
_cell.length_b   1.000
_cell.length_c   1.000
_cell.angle_alpha   90.00
_cell.angle_beta   90.00
_cell.angle_gamma   90.00
#
_symmetry.space_group_name_H-M   'P 1'
#
loop_
_entity.id
_entity.type
_entity.pdbx_description
1 polymer ?
#
loop_
_entity_poly.entity_id
_entity_poly.type
_entity_poly.pdbx_seq_one_letter_code
_entity_poly.pdbx_strand_id
1 'polypeptide(L)'
;MTSLEELYIYHCKNLSSLPNMDQTHHFQYLVVYDCPALYARYNKETGPDWSKIAHIPYCKIDEDDDDDNDDDDHDDEEFMMMMKMMIE
;
A
#
# COMPACT_ATOMS: atom_id res chain seq x y z
N MET A 1 -0.47 -13.83 -21.27
CA MET A 1 -0.99 -12.84 -20.33
C MET A 1 -0.11 -12.89 -19.11
N THR A 2 0.48 -11.76 -18.73
CA THR A 2 1.24 -11.64 -17.48
C THR A 2 0.22 -11.38 -16.37
N SER A 3 0.04 -12.37 -15.49
CA SER A 3 -0.74 -12.18 -14.26
C SER A 3 0.14 -11.41 -13.28
N LEU A 4 -0.36 -10.27 -12.79
CA LEU A 4 0.30 -9.56 -11.71
C LEU A 4 -0.13 -10.21 -10.40
N GLU A 5 0.84 -10.62 -9.59
CA GLU A 5 0.60 -11.23 -8.27
C GLU A 5 0.80 -10.22 -7.13
N GLU A 6 1.65 -9.21 -7.36
CA GLU A 6 2.09 -8.27 -6.34
C GLU A 6 2.17 -6.84 -6.92
N LEU A 7 1.69 -5.84 -6.17
CA LEU A 7 1.80 -4.42 -6.52
C LEU A 7 2.24 -3.65 -5.30
N TYR A 8 3.31 -2.89 -5.50
CA TYR A 8 3.89 -2.04 -4.48
C TYR A 8 3.95 -0.61 -5.00
N ILE A 9 3.45 0.34 -4.21
CA ILE A 9 3.36 1.76 -4.57
C ILE A 9 3.92 2.58 -3.40
N TYR A 10 4.95 3.39 -3.67
CA TYR A 10 5.66 4.17 -2.66
C TYR A 10 5.79 5.63 -3.08
N HIS A 11 5.71 6.55 -2.12
CA HIS A 11 5.99 7.99 -2.29
C HIS A 11 5.28 8.62 -3.51
N CYS A 12 4.10 8.11 -3.86
CA CYS A 12 3.33 8.53 -5.03
C CYS A 12 2.23 9.53 -4.64
N LYS A 13 2.65 10.75 -4.29
CA LYS A 13 1.74 11.82 -3.79
C LYS A 13 0.63 12.22 -4.76
N ASN A 14 0.85 12.06 -6.06
CA ASN A 14 -0.11 12.42 -7.12
C ASN A 14 -0.97 11.24 -7.60
N LEU A 15 -0.66 10.01 -7.19
CA LEU A 15 -1.43 8.85 -7.63
C LEU A 15 -2.71 8.78 -6.81
N SER A 16 -3.84 9.07 -7.45
CA SER A 16 -5.12 9.22 -6.75
C SER A 16 -6.04 8.03 -6.90
N SER A 17 -5.71 7.04 -7.72
CA SER A 17 -6.56 5.88 -7.95
C SER A 17 -5.76 4.66 -8.40
N LEU A 18 -6.20 3.49 -7.98
CA LEU A 18 -5.77 2.21 -8.53
C LEU A 18 -6.65 1.82 -9.74
N PRO A 19 -6.11 1.03 -10.68
CA PRO A 19 -6.93 0.39 -11.70
C PRO A 19 -7.96 -0.55 -11.07
N ASN A 20 -8.90 -1.03 -11.87
CA ASN A 20 -9.99 -1.88 -11.37
C ASN A 20 -9.44 -3.26 -10.95
N MET A 21 -9.23 -3.46 -9.65
CA MET A 21 -8.66 -4.69 -9.09
C MET A 21 -9.68 -5.83 -8.96
N ASP A 22 -10.96 -5.59 -9.23
CA ASP A 22 -12.03 -6.59 -9.12
C ASP A 22 -11.83 -7.81 -10.04
N GLN A 23 -10.97 -7.70 -11.05
CA GLN A 23 -10.74 -8.75 -12.06
C GLN A 23 -9.40 -9.50 -11.90
N THR A 24 -8.59 -9.13 -10.91
CA THR A 24 -7.25 -9.67 -10.72
C THR A 24 -7.26 -10.90 -9.81
N HIS A 25 -7.71 -12.05 -10.34
CA HIS A 25 -7.84 -13.30 -9.57
C HIS A 25 -6.50 -13.91 -9.08
N HIS A 26 -5.38 -13.52 -9.68
CA HIS A 26 -4.04 -13.98 -9.29
C HIS A 26 -3.32 -13.01 -8.36
N PHE A 27 -3.93 -11.87 -8.07
CA PHE A 27 -3.29 -10.80 -7.35
C PHE A 27 -3.45 -11.00 -5.84
N GLN A 28 -2.33 -11.13 -5.15
CA GLN A 28 -2.25 -11.58 -3.77
C GLN A 28 -1.79 -10.47 -2.81
N TYR A 29 -0.91 -9.56 -3.28
CA TYR A 29 -0.25 -8.57 -2.43
C TYR A 29 -0.40 -7.15 -2.95
N LEU A 30 -0.99 -6.27 -2.15
CA LEU A 30 -1.02 -4.82 -2.37
C LEU A 30 -0.36 -4.11 -1.19
N VAL A 31 0.67 -3.31 -1.49
CA VAL A 31 1.23 -2.38 -0.52
C VAL A 31 1.25 -0.98 -1.08
N VAL A 32 0.72 -0.04 -0.30
CA VAL A 32 0.72 1.40 -0.58
C VAL A 32 1.32 2.10 0.63
N TYR A 33 2.33 2.93 0.38
CA TYR A 33 3.09 3.63 1.41
C TYR A 33 3.41 5.05 0.97
N ASP A 34 3.32 6.03 1.86
CA ASP A 34 3.46 7.47 1.56
C ASP A 34 2.70 7.92 0.31
N CYS A 35 1.45 7.50 0.21
CA CYS A 35 0.58 7.85 -0.90
C CYS A 35 -0.71 8.45 -0.34
N PRO A 36 -0.71 9.71 0.12
CA PRO A 36 -1.84 10.31 0.83
C PRO A 36 -3.15 10.23 0.05
N ALA A 37 -3.10 10.45 -1.27
CA ALA A 37 -4.28 10.36 -2.12
C ALA A 37 -4.84 8.93 -2.27
N LEU A 38 -3.98 7.89 -2.22
CA LEU A 38 -4.43 6.51 -2.19
C LEU A 38 -4.89 6.11 -0.78
N TYR A 39 -4.14 6.48 0.26
CA TYR A 39 -4.50 6.21 1.65
C TYR A 39 -5.90 6.73 1.99
N ALA A 40 -6.19 7.99 1.66
CA ALA A 40 -7.51 8.58 1.89
C ALA A 40 -8.66 7.80 1.21
N ARG A 41 -8.41 7.10 0.11
CA ARG A 41 -9.42 6.34 -0.64
C ARG A 41 -9.52 4.88 -0.22
N TYR A 42 -8.38 4.28 0.07
CA TYR A 42 -8.20 2.84 0.19
C TYR A 42 -7.80 2.40 1.60
N ASN A 43 -7.75 3.30 2.60
CA ASN A 43 -7.60 2.85 3.98
C ASN A 43 -8.83 2.04 4.43
N LYS A 44 -8.60 1.07 5.32
CA LYS A 44 -9.62 0.10 5.74
C LYS A 44 -10.74 0.69 6.61
N GLU A 45 -10.45 1.75 7.34
CA GLU A 45 -11.35 2.28 8.37
C GLU A 45 -12.34 3.30 7.81
N THR A 46 -11.87 4.18 6.92
CA THR A 46 -12.60 5.34 6.41
C THR A 46 -12.60 5.44 4.88
N GLY A 47 -11.78 4.64 4.20
CA GLY A 47 -11.59 4.71 2.76
C GLY A 47 -12.87 4.34 1.99
N PRO A 48 -13.44 5.24 1.17
CA PRO A 48 -14.66 4.98 0.40
C PRO A 48 -14.50 3.86 -0.63
N ASP A 49 -13.27 3.58 -1.06
CA ASP A 49 -12.94 2.59 -2.09
C ASP A 49 -12.29 1.33 -1.53
N TRP A 50 -12.26 1.13 -0.21
CA TRP A 50 -11.69 -0.09 0.41
C TRP A 50 -12.27 -1.38 -0.16
N SER A 51 -13.58 -1.40 -0.46
CA SER A 51 -14.27 -2.57 -1.00
C SER A 51 -13.70 -3.06 -2.35
N LYS A 52 -13.03 -2.21 -3.12
CA LYS A 52 -12.39 -2.55 -4.41
C LYS A 52 -11.09 -3.31 -4.26
N ILE A 53 -10.53 -3.34 -3.06
CA ILE A 53 -9.27 -4.03 -2.75
C ILE A 53 -9.41 -5.00 -1.58
N ALA A 54 -10.56 -5.04 -0.92
CA ALA A 54 -10.82 -5.88 0.25
C ALA A 54 -10.76 -7.39 -0.05
N HIS A 55 -10.84 -7.79 -1.32
CA HIS A 55 -10.67 -9.18 -1.74
C HIS A 55 -9.21 -9.62 -1.82
N ILE A 56 -8.27 -8.68 -1.76
CA ILE A 56 -6.83 -8.96 -1.86
C ILE A 56 -6.36 -9.58 -0.53
N PRO A 57 -5.79 -10.80 -0.53
CA PRO A 57 -5.40 -11.51 0.68
C PRO A 57 -4.47 -10.71 1.60
N TYR A 58 -3.47 -10.04 1.02
CA TYR A 58 -2.50 -9.25 1.76
C TYR A 58 -2.55 -7.81 1.27
N CYS A 59 -3.12 -6.94 2.10
CA CYS A 59 -3.34 -5.54 1.75
C CYS A 59 -2.88 -4.64 2.91
N LYS A 60 -1.88 -3.79 2.64
CA LYS A 60 -1.30 -2.83 3.59
C LYS A 60 -1.30 -1.43 2.95
N ILE A 61 -1.95 -0.47 3.61
CA ILE A 61 -2.13 0.90 3.11
C ILE A 61 -1.80 1.83 4.28
N ASP A 62 -0.62 2.45 4.23
CA ASP A 62 -0.11 3.33 5.29
C ASP A 62 0.13 4.76 4.76
N GLU A 63 -0.10 5.74 5.62
CA GLU A 63 0.24 7.15 5.43
C GLU A 63 1.58 7.39 6.16
N ASP A 64 2.57 7.99 5.49
CA ASP A 64 3.78 8.44 6.18
C ASP A 64 3.38 9.66 7.01
N ASP A 65 3.24 9.48 8.33
CA ASP A 65 3.12 10.57 9.29
C ASP A 65 4.53 11.18 9.47
N ASP A 66 4.99 11.98 8.51
CA ASP A 66 6.09 12.93 8.73
C ASP A 66 5.59 14.02 9.73
N ASP A 67 5.49 13.68 11.02
CA ASP A 67 5.42 14.68 12.09
C ASP A 67 6.84 15.21 12.29
N ASP A 68 7.11 16.39 11.74
CA ASP A 68 8.35 17.17 11.87
C ASP A 68 8.65 17.56 13.35
N ASN A 69 8.85 16.60 14.27
CA ASN A 69 9.41 16.85 15.60
C ASN A 69 10.32 15.71 16.10
N ASP A 70 11.62 16.01 15.98
CA ASP A 70 12.75 15.63 16.85
C ASP A 70 13.20 14.16 16.97
N ASP A 71 14.35 13.88 16.34
CA ASP A 71 15.42 12.98 16.81
C ASP A 71 15.10 11.52 17.22
N ASP A 72 14.27 10.78 16.48
CA ASP A 72 14.34 9.31 16.51
C ASP A 72 14.41 8.77 15.08
N ASP A 73 15.50 8.06 14.80
CA ASP A 73 15.69 7.17 13.65
C ASP A 73 14.53 6.14 13.62
N HIS A 74 13.37 6.52 13.11
CA HIS A 74 12.34 5.56 12.79
C HIS A 74 12.78 4.88 11.49
N ASP A 75 13.53 3.80 11.70
CA ASP A 75 14.08 2.97 10.64
C ASP A 75 12.96 2.52 9.68
N ASP A 76 12.90 3.18 8.51
CA ASP A 76 12.35 2.63 7.26
C ASP A 76 12.88 1.21 6.97
N GLU A 77 13.96 0.81 7.66
CA GLU A 77 14.57 -0.50 7.67
C GLU A 77 13.64 -1.61 8.17
N GLU A 78 12.70 -1.38 9.12
CA GLU A 78 11.71 -2.38 9.56
C GLU A 78 10.70 -2.70 8.46
N PHE A 79 10.24 -1.67 7.74
CA PHE A 79 9.32 -1.82 6.62
C PHE A 79 10.00 -2.43 5.39
N MET A 80 11.22 -1.97 5.07
CA MET A 80 12.09 -2.59 4.06
C MET A 80 12.48 -4.03 4.43
N MET A 81 12.65 -4.35 5.73
CA MET A 81 12.88 -5.71 6.23
C MET A 81 11.64 -6.58 6.06
N MET A 82 10.44 -6.08 6.39
CA MET A 82 9.20 -6.80 6.14
C MET A 82 9.03 -7.13 4.66
N MET A 83 9.49 -6.27 3.76
CA MET A 83 9.45 -6.52 2.32
C MET A 83 10.50 -7.51 1.84
N LYS A 84 11.74 -7.46 2.36
CA LYS A 84 12.74 -8.51 2.09
C LYS A 84 12.25 -9.89 2.51
N MET A 85 11.57 -9.99 3.67
CA MET A 85 11.02 -11.26 4.16
C MET A 85 9.81 -11.78 3.36
N MET A 86 9.09 -10.95 2.61
CA MET A 86 8.01 -11.43 1.71
C MET A 86 8.54 -11.90 0.35
N ILE A 87 9.79 -11.56 0.00
CA ILE A 87 10.42 -11.90 -1.29
C ILE A 87 11.35 -13.14 -1.19
N GLU A 88 11.61 -13.65 0.02
CA GLU A 88 12.41 -14.85 0.32
C GLU A 88 11.56 -16.08 0.67
#